data_AF-A0A5C1DNF2-F1
#
_entry.id   AF-A0A5C1DNF2-F1
#
_cell.length_a   1.000
_cell.length_b   1.000
_cell.length_c   1.000
_cell.angle_alpha   90.00
_cell.angle_beta   90.00
_cell.angle_gamma   90.00
#
_symmetry.space_group_name_H-M   'P 1'
#
loop_
_entity.id
_entity.type
_entity.pdbx_description
1 polymer ?
#
loop_
_entity_poly.entity_id
_entity_poly.type
_entity_poly.pdbx_seq_one_letter_code
_entity_poly.pdbx_strand_id
1 'polypeptide(L)'
;MDQQTQQQSREREWVRRLFEQKGIAPLDVRSLKCPAPDVGVALSDGRFLAIEVTEVLAGEHARRNARKKEIQQAQQAAGGIGAIFTRPASALDVASRIEAKIGKDYQVPHGHQLHLLLAAGTFEHGAVPAAMLLYISIQELNQLTHAMLARSRYQHVYLHLQRGRGLYEWNRLDRWHEIHTPIREDCAGLLPQRQAGV
;
A
#
# COMPACT_ATOMS: atom_id res chain seq x y z
N MET A 1 6.49 -10.20 -23.46
CA MET A 1 7.08 -9.91 -22.14
C MET A 1 6.10 -10.46 -21.12
N ASP A 2 6.50 -11.44 -20.31
CA ASP A 2 5.56 -12.23 -19.51
C ASP A 2 4.99 -11.43 -18.33
N GLN A 3 3.71 -11.65 -18.01
CA GLN A 3 2.99 -10.94 -16.93
C GLN A 3 3.71 -11.05 -15.58
N GLN A 4 4.35 -12.19 -15.29
CA GLN A 4 5.12 -12.40 -14.08
C GLN A 4 6.35 -11.48 -14.00
N THR A 5 7.04 -11.26 -15.12
CA THR A 5 8.22 -10.38 -15.19
C THR A 5 7.82 -8.92 -15.00
N GLN A 6 6.66 -8.52 -15.52
CA GLN A 6 6.10 -7.18 -15.32
C GLN A 6 5.73 -6.94 -13.86
N GLN A 7 5.06 -7.90 -13.22
CA GLN A 7 4.69 -7.83 -11.81
C GLN A 7 5.93 -7.70 -10.91
N GLN A 8 6.93 -8.56 -11.09
CA GLN A 8 8.19 -8.49 -10.32
C GLN A 8 8.94 -7.17 -10.51
N SER A 9 8.94 -6.64 -11.74
CA SER A 9 9.58 -5.35 -12.03
C SER A 9 8.85 -4.20 -11.34
N ARG A 10 7.51 -4.26 -11.29
CA ARG A 10 6.68 -3.28 -10.59
C ARG A 10 6.88 -3.32 -9.08
N GLU A 11 6.96 -4.51 -8.49
CA GLU A 11 7.22 -4.70 -7.05
C GLU A 11 8.59 -4.14 -6.65
N ARG A 12 9.64 -4.45 -7.42
CA ARG A 12 10.99 -3.89 -7.18
C ARG A 12 10.99 -2.37 -7.31
N GLU A 13 10.25 -1.81 -8.26
CA GLU A 13 10.17 -0.35 -8.43
C GLU A 13 9.50 0.33 -7.24
N TRP A 14 8.44 -0.25 -6.65
CA TRP A 14 7.84 0.32 -5.43
C TRP A 14 8.76 0.23 -4.23
N VAL A 15 9.48 -0.88 -4.09
CA VAL A 15 10.50 -1.03 -3.05
C VAL A 15 11.62 0.00 -3.24
N ARG A 16 12.09 0.22 -4.47
CA ARG A 16 13.09 1.25 -4.79
C ARG A 16 12.60 2.64 -4.38
N ARG A 17 11.34 2.99 -4.72
CA ARG A 17 10.74 4.29 -4.34
C ARG A 17 10.58 4.47 -2.84
N LEU A 18 10.24 3.40 -2.10
CA LEU A 18 10.19 3.42 -0.65
C LEU A 18 11.55 3.83 -0.07
N PHE A 19 12.63 3.18 -0.51
CA PHE A 19 13.98 3.48 0.00
C PHE A 19 14.50 4.84 -0.45
N GLU A 20 14.18 5.26 -1.67
CA GLU A 20 14.48 6.62 -2.18
C GLU A 20 13.84 7.68 -1.28
N GLN A 21 12.57 7.52 -0.90
CA GLN A 21 11.91 8.43 0.03
C GLN A 21 12.51 8.36 1.44
N LYS A 22 12.92 7.18 1.92
CA LYS A 22 13.60 7.08 3.21
C LYS A 22 15.03 7.63 3.19
N GLY A 23 15.56 8.05 2.04
CA GLY A 23 16.94 8.51 1.90
C GLY A 23 17.97 7.39 2.10
N ILE A 24 17.57 6.14 1.90
CA ILE A 24 18.41 4.95 2.09
C ILE A 24 18.76 4.38 0.72
N ALA A 25 20.05 4.17 0.46
CA ALA A 25 20.51 3.48 -0.74
C ALA A 25 20.71 1.98 -0.43
N PRO A 26 19.80 1.08 -0.87
CA PRO A 26 20.00 -0.36 -0.67
C PRO A 26 21.20 -0.85 -1.50
N LEU A 27 21.96 -1.79 -0.95
CA LEU A 27 23.09 -2.43 -1.65
C LEU A 27 22.61 -3.38 -2.74
N ASP A 28 21.49 -4.07 -2.50
CA ASP A 28 20.91 -5.03 -3.42
C ASP A 28 19.38 -5.10 -3.25
N VAL A 29 18.67 -5.27 -4.35
CA VAL A 29 17.20 -5.44 -4.41
C VAL A 29 16.88 -6.53 -5.43
N ARG A 30 16.41 -7.69 -4.93
CA ARG A 30 16.14 -8.87 -5.76
C ARG A 30 14.74 -9.40 -5.53
N SER A 31 14.11 -9.96 -6.57
CA SER A 31 12.86 -10.70 -6.40
C SER A 31 13.16 -12.05 -5.72
N LEU A 32 12.37 -12.42 -4.72
CA LEU A 32 12.43 -13.75 -4.14
C LEU A 32 11.37 -14.64 -4.79
N LYS A 33 11.50 -15.96 -4.61
CA LYS A 33 10.56 -16.94 -5.13
C LYS A 33 9.63 -17.38 -4.01
N CYS A 34 8.34 -17.50 -4.32
CA CYS A 34 7.36 -18.17 -3.47
C CYS A 34 7.93 -19.51 -2.97
N PRO A 35 7.83 -19.83 -1.67
CA PRO A 35 6.96 -19.22 -0.64
C PRO A 35 7.57 -18.05 0.15
N ALA A 36 8.67 -17.46 -0.29
CA ALA A 36 9.21 -16.23 0.31
C ALA A 36 8.38 -14.99 -0.06
N PRO A 37 8.48 -13.88 0.70
CA PRO A 37 7.90 -12.58 0.34
C PRO A 37 8.46 -12.05 -0.99
N ASP A 38 7.77 -11.15 -1.67
CA ASP A 38 8.08 -10.78 -3.07
C ASP A 38 9.51 -10.27 -3.32
N VAL A 39 10.06 -9.46 -2.42
CA VAL A 39 11.34 -8.75 -2.63
C VAL A 39 12.29 -8.90 -1.44
N GLY A 40 13.55 -9.24 -1.72
CA GLY A 40 14.65 -9.23 -0.76
C GLY A 40 15.51 -7.98 -0.93
N VAL A 41 15.90 -7.35 0.18
CA VAL A 41 16.72 -6.14 0.19
C VAL A 41 17.88 -6.27 1.16
N ALA A 42 19.08 -5.93 0.71
CA ALA A 42 20.27 -5.82 1.56
C ALA A 42 20.60 -4.34 1.82
N LEU A 43 20.79 -3.97 3.07
CA LEU A 43 21.14 -2.61 3.48
C LEU A 43 22.63 -2.50 3.85
N SER A 44 23.18 -1.29 3.77
CA SER A 44 24.58 -1.01 4.10
C SER A 44 24.93 -1.18 5.57
N ASP A 45 23.93 -1.20 6.46
CA ASP A 45 24.09 -1.46 7.89
C ASP A 45 24.10 -2.97 8.24
N GLY A 46 24.12 -3.85 7.23
CA GLY A 46 24.16 -5.30 7.42
C GLY A 46 22.79 -5.94 7.66
N ARG A 47 21.69 -5.17 7.66
CA ARG A 47 20.34 -5.73 7.75
C ARG A 47 19.88 -6.30 6.41
N PHE A 48 19.13 -7.40 6.51
CA PHE A 48 18.44 -8.01 5.38
C PHE A 48 16.94 -7.94 5.59
N LEU A 49 16.20 -7.53 4.56
CA LEU A 49 14.76 -7.34 4.60
C LEU A 49 14.10 -8.27 3.60
N ALA A 50 13.01 -8.91 3.99
CA ALA A 50 12.10 -9.62 3.11
C ALA A 50 10.77 -8.85 3.10
N ILE A 51 10.47 -8.20 1.98
CA ILE A 51 9.35 -7.28 1.82
C ILE A 51 8.27 -7.97 0.98
N GLU A 52 7.12 -8.17 1.60
CA GLU A 52 5.90 -8.49 0.88
C GLU A 52 5.31 -7.21 0.30
N VAL A 53 4.93 -7.24 -0.97
CA VAL A 53 4.45 -6.08 -1.69
C VAL A 53 2.99 -6.30 -2.09
N THR A 54 2.13 -5.31 -1.85
CA THR A 54 0.74 -5.45 -2.23
C THR A 54 0.07 -4.12 -2.49
N GLU A 55 -0.83 -4.10 -3.47
CA GLU A 55 -1.62 -2.92 -3.79
C GLU A 55 -2.84 -2.82 -2.91
N VAL A 56 -3.17 -1.61 -2.45
CA VAL A 56 -4.45 -1.32 -1.82
C VAL A 56 -5.32 -0.58 -2.84
N LEU A 57 -6.44 -1.18 -3.18
CA LEU A 57 -7.39 -0.61 -4.14
C LEU A 57 -8.59 0.00 -3.41
N ALA A 58 -9.13 1.06 -3.98
CA ALA A 58 -10.37 1.68 -3.54
C ALA A 58 -11.52 0.66 -3.42
N GLY A 59 -12.27 0.69 -2.31
CA GLY A 59 -13.42 -0.18 -2.10
C GLY A 59 -13.08 -1.67 -2.02
N GLU A 60 -11.82 -2.01 -1.73
CA GLU A 60 -11.40 -3.39 -1.47
C GLU A 60 -12.19 -4.02 -0.32
N HIS A 61 -12.41 -3.28 0.77
CA HIS A 61 -13.18 -3.75 1.92
C HIS A 61 -14.60 -4.11 1.51
N ALA A 62 -15.26 -3.21 0.76
CA ALA A 62 -16.60 -3.43 0.26
C ALA A 62 -16.66 -4.65 -0.68
N ARG A 63 -15.70 -4.79 -1.60
CA ARG A 63 -15.62 -5.95 -2.51
C ARG A 63 -15.37 -7.27 -1.77
N ARG A 64 -14.47 -7.30 -0.79
CA ARG A 64 -14.19 -8.49 0.00
C ARG A 64 -15.41 -8.89 0.85
N ASN A 65 -16.11 -7.93 1.44
CA ASN A 65 -17.31 -8.19 2.21
C ASN A 65 -18.52 -8.53 1.36
N ALA A 66 -18.65 -7.92 0.17
CA ALA A 66 -19.63 -8.34 -0.83
C ALA A 66 -19.36 -9.78 -1.25
N ARG A 67 -18.10 -10.16 -1.51
CA ARG A 67 -17.74 -11.55 -1.82
C ARG A 67 -17.97 -12.51 -0.65
N LYS A 68 -17.70 -12.11 0.60
CA LYS A 68 -18.04 -12.92 1.78
C LYS A 68 -19.55 -13.09 1.90
N LYS A 69 -20.32 -12.01 1.70
CA LYS A 69 -21.79 -12.04 1.68
C LYS A 69 -22.35 -12.81 0.49
N GLU A 70 -21.75 -12.75 -0.69
CA GLU A 70 -22.09 -13.54 -1.88
C GLU A 70 -21.67 -15.00 -1.73
N ILE A 71 -20.59 -15.33 -1.02
CA ILE A 71 -20.27 -16.73 -0.70
C ILE A 71 -21.27 -17.27 0.34
N GLN A 72 -21.72 -16.41 1.27
CA GLN A 72 -22.75 -16.73 2.25
C GLN A 72 -24.17 -16.73 1.65
N GLN A 73 -24.44 -15.91 0.63
CA GLN A 73 -25.69 -15.84 -0.15
C GLN A 73 -25.66 -16.76 -1.39
N ALA A 74 -24.52 -17.26 -1.85
CA ALA A 74 -24.46 -18.36 -2.82
C ALA A 74 -24.81 -19.70 -2.16
N GLN A 75 -24.90 -19.73 -0.83
CA GLN A 75 -25.62 -20.77 -0.08
C GLN A 75 -27.13 -20.45 0.06
N GLN A 76 -27.60 -19.25 -0.34
CA GLN A 76 -28.98 -18.77 -0.24
C GLN A 76 -29.36 -17.76 -1.36
N ALA A 77 -29.39 -18.22 -2.61
CA ALA A 77 -30.02 -17.59 -3.78
C ALA A 77 -29.57 -16.19 -4.28
N ALA A 78 -29.72 -16.01 -5.60
CA ALA A 78 -29.19 -14.95 -6.47
C ALA A 78 -29.77 -13.53 -6.25
N GLY A 79 -28.93 -12.50 -6.44
CA GLY A 79 -29.42 -11.15 -6.74
C GLY A 79 -28.46 -9.97 -6.55
N GLY A 80 -27.70 -9.64 -7.61
CA GLY A 80 -27.40 -8.26 -8.08
C GLY A 80 -26.45 -7.35 -7.28
N ILE A 81 -25.28 -7.01 -7.85
CA ILE A 81 -24.39 -5.94 -7.37
C ILE A 81 -24.23 -4.87 -8.45
N GLY A 82 -24.71 -3.66 -8.18
CA GLY A 82 -24.44 -2.45 -8.96
C GLY A 82 -23.97 -1.31 -8.06
N ALA A 83 -22.92 -0.62 -8.49
CA ALA A 83 -22.35 0.63 -7.94
C ALA A 83 -21.34 0.53 -6.77
N ILE A 84 -20.10 0.11 -7.05
CA ILE A 84 -18.92 0.40 -6.22
C ILE A 84 -17.80 0.95 -7.10
N PHE A 85 -18.00 2.10 -7.71
CA PHE A 85 -16.91 2.81 -8.39
C PHE A 85 -16.95 4.28 -7.96
N THR A 86 -15.77 4.83 -7.63
CA THR A 86 -15.46 6.25 -7.29
C THR A 86 -15.27 6.66 -5.81
N ARG A 87 -14.85 5.78 -4.89
CA ARG A 87 -14.36 6.24 -3.56
C ARG A 87 -12.84 6.09 -3.43
N PRO A 88 -12.12 7.03 -2.79
CA PRO A 88 -10.70 6.83 -2.48
C PRO A 88 -10.52 5.63 -1.55
N ALA A 89 -9.34 5.00 -1.55
CA ALA A 89 -9.05 3.93 -0.60
C ALA A 89 -9.12 4.50 0.84
N SER A 90 -9.77 3.77 1.72
CA SER A 90 -10.01 4.15 3.11
C SER A 90 -9.09 3.39 4.07
N ALA A 91 -9.02 3.82 5.33
CA ALA A 91 -8.34 3.05 6.39
C ALA A 91 -8.88 1.62 6.51
N LEU A 92 -10.16 1.39 6.20
CA LEU A 92 -10.78 0.07 6.15
C LEU A 92 -10.27 -0.80 4.98
N ASP A 93 -9.99 -0.21 3.82
CA ASP A 93 -9.40 -0.93 2.68
C ASP A 93 -7.98 -1.39 3.02
N VAL A 94 -7.20 -0.52 3.67
CA VAL A 94 -5.87 -0.83 4.21
C VAL A 94 -5.95 -1.96 5.24
N ALA A 95 -6.85 -1.85 6.23
CA ALA A 95 -7.02 -2.85 7.27
C ALA A 95 -7.42 -4.22 6.68
N SER A 96 -8.32 -4.23 5.70
CA SER A 96 -8.75 -5.46 5.01
C SER A 96 -7.60 -6.13 4.28
N ARG A 97 -6.74 -5.35 3.62
CA ARG A 97 -5.58 -5.88 2.91
C ARG A 97 -4.55 -6.46 3.89
N ILE A 98 -4.30 -5.76 5.00
CA ILE A 98 -3.41 -6.22 6.06
C ILE A 98 -3.90 -7.54 6.66
N GLU A 99 -5.19 -7.64 7.00
CA GLU A 99 -5.79 -8.86 7.55
C GLU A 99 -5.51 -10.08 6.64
N ALA A 100 -5.67 -9.91 5.33
CA ALA A 100 -5.42 -10.96 4.34
C ALA A 100 -3.93 -11.35 4.20
N LYS A 101 -3.00 -10.49 4.61
CA LYS A 101 -1.55 -10.74 4.55
C LYS A 101 -0.98 -11.26 5.86
N ILE A 102 -1.59 -10.96 7.01
CA ILE A 102 -1.16 -11.47 8.31
C ILE A 102 -1.35 -12.99 8.40
N GLY A 103 -2.39 -13.53 7.78
CA GLY A 103 -2.69 -14.97 7.80
C GLY A 103 -1.80 -15.83 6.90
N LYS A 104 -0.86 -15.23 6.15
CA LYS A 104 0.00 -15.97 5.23
C LYS A 104 1.28 -16.42 5.92
N ASP A 105 1.63 -17.70 5.76
CA ASP A 105 2.86 -18.26 6.31
C ASP A 105 4.01 -18.19 5.30
N TYR A 106 4.66 -17.04 5.25
CA TYR A 106 5.83 -16.84 4.40
C TYR A 106 7.07 -17.51 4.99
N GLN A 107 7.86 -18.15 4.12
CA GLN A 107 9.20 -18.64 4.45
C GLN A 107 10.19 -17.48 4.37
N VAL A 108 10.37 -16.80 5.49
CA VAL A 108 11.32 -15.70 5.63
C VAL A 108 12.73 -16.27 5.74
N PRO A 109 13.68 -15.89 4.87
CA PRO A 109 15.06 -16.37 4.96
C PRO A 109 15.69 -16.03 6.31
N HIS A 110 16.57 -16.89 6.80
CA HIS A 110 17.23 -16.67 8.10
C HIS A 110 17.93 -15.30 8.15
N GLY A 111 17.79 -14.62 9.30
CA GLY A 111 18.33 -13.28 9.53
C GLY A 111 17.58 -12.15 8.81
N HIS A 112 16.54 -12.42 8.03
CA HIS A 112 15.75 -11.38 7.38
C HIS A 112 14.63 -10.87 8.27
N GLN A 113 14.37 -9.56 8.19
CA GLN A 113 13.21 -8.91 8.81
C GLN A 113 12.05 -8.91 7.81
N LEU A 114 10.87 -9.35 8.26
CA LEU A 114 9.67 -9.40 7.44
C LEU A 114 8.94 -8.06 7.46
N HIS A 115 8.89 -7.40 6.31
CA HIS A 115 8.22 -6.12 6.14
C HIS A 115 7.05 -6.26 5.15
N LEU A 116 6.07 -5.36 5.26
CA LEU A 116 4.95 -5.27 4.32
C LEU A 116 4.93 -3.88 3.69
N LEU A 117 4.84 -3.81 2.36
CA LEU A 117 4.66 -2.58 1.60
C LEU A 117 3.28 -2.56 0.95
N LEU A 118 2.45 -1.62 1.39
CA LEU A 118 1.14 -1.30 0.84
C LEU A 118 1.29 -0.15 -0.16
N ALA A 119 1.15 -0.43 -1.44
CA ALA A 119 1.11 0.60 -2.49
C ALA A 119 -0.34 1.04 -2.71
N ALA A 120 -0.71 2.22 -2.23
CA ALA A 120 -2.06 2.74 -2.38
C ALA A 120 -2.17 3.71 -3.57
N GLY A 121 -3.20 3.49 -4.41
CA GLY A 121 -3.56 4.39 -5.50
C GLY A 121 -2.90 4.07 -6.85
N THR A 122 -2.93 2.81 -7.29
CA THR A 122 -2.40 2.45 -8.60
C THR A 122 -3.42 2.71 -9.71
N PHE A 123 -2.94 3.29 -10.81
CA PHE A 123 -3.71 3.53 -12.02
C PHE A 123 -4.07 2.18 -12.66
N GLU A 124 -5.30 1.70 -12.44
CA GLU A 124 -5.89 0.80 -13.42
C GLU A 124 -6.19 1.60 -14.69
N HIS A 125 -5.79 1.03 -15.83
CA HIS A 125 -5.77 1.65 -17.14
C HIS A 125 -7.09 2.38 -17.48
N GLY A 126 -7.00 3.63 -17.94
CA GLY A 126 -8.09 4.33 -18.62
C GLY A 126 -9.08 5.10 -17.75
N ALA A 127 -8.96 5.07 -16.42
CA ALA A 127 -9.81 5.89 -15.56
C ALA A 127 -9.20 7.29 -15.33
N VAL A 128 -10.02 8.33 -15.54
CA VAL A 128 -9.69 9.75 -15.35
C VAL A 128 -8.99 9.96 -13.99
N PRO A 129 -7.89 10.75 -13.94
CA PRO A 129 -7.06 10.94 -12.74
C PRO A 129 -7.76 11.83 -11.72
N ALA A 130 -8.81 11.35 -11.05
CA ALA A 130 -9.36 12.07 -9.91
C ALA A 130 -8.24 12.26 -8.87
N ALA A 131 -8.05 13.51 -8.45
CA ALA A 131 -7.15 13.94 -7.38
C ALA A 131 -7.50 13.26 -6.06
N MET A 132 -7.14 11.99 -5.95
CA MET A 132 -7.47 11.18 -4.80
C MET A 132 -6.37 11.38 -3.75
N LEU A 133 -6.52 12.47 -3.01
CA LEU A 133 -5.95 12.61 -1.68
C LEU A 133 -6.55 11.49 -0.84
N LEU A 134 -5.73 10.49 -0.51
CA LEU A 134 -6.08 9.51 0.50
C LEU A 134 -6.11 10.25 1.84
N TYR A 135 -7.30 10.71 2.26
CA TYR A 135 -7.54 11.27 3.58
C TYR A 135 -7.56 10.13 4.59
N ILE A 136 -6.38 9.60 4.89
CA ILE A 136 -6.22 8.50 5.84
C ILE A 136 -5.82 9.10 7.18
N SER A 137 -6.72 8.98 8.16
CA SER A 137 -6.41 9.36 9.54
C SER A 137 -5.46 8.33 10.16
N ILE A 138 -4.30 8.79 10.65
CA ILE A 138 -3.35 7.94 11.40
C ILE A 138 -4.03 7.33 12.63
N GLN A 139 -4.90 8.09 13.29
CA GLN A 139 -5.65 7.61 14.45
C GLN A 139 -6.56 6.44 14.05
N GLU A 140 -7.30 6.57 12.95
CA GLU A 140 -8.19 5.52 12.44
C GLU A 140 -7.41 4.28 11.99
N LEU A 141 -6.29 4.46 11.27
CA LEU A 141 -5.39 3.35 10.92
C LEU A 141 -4.90 2.59 12.15
N ASN A 142 -4.48 3.31 13.19
CA ASN A 142 -4.02 2.70 14.43
C ASN A 142 -5.13 1.94 15.14
N GLN A 143 -6.34 2.50 15.23
CA GLN A 143 -7.49 1.84 15.83
C GLN A 143 -7.83 0.53 15.11
N LEU A 144 -7.81 0.54 13.78
CA LEU A 144 -8.19 -0.63 12.98
C LEU A 144 -7.09 -1.70 12.92
N THR A 145 -5.82 -1.30 12.82
CA THR A 145 -4.76 -2.23 12.38
C THR A 145 -3.72 -2.56 13.45
N HIS A 146 -3.54 -1.75 14.50
CA HIS A 146 -2.43 -1.94 15.43
C HIS A 146 -2.49 -3.29 16.15
N ALA A 147 -3.65 -3.69 16.66
CA ALA A 147 -3.79 -4.96 17.39
C ALA A 147 -3.47 -6.18 16.52
N MET A 148 -3.91 -6.19 15.25
CA MET A 148 -3.62 -7.28 14.33
C MET A 148 -2.14 -7.29 13.90
N LEU A 149 -1.55 -6.13 13.62
CA LEU A 149 -0.15 -6.01 13.23
C LEU A 149 0.80 -6.37 14.37
N ALA A 150 0.50 -5.96 15.61
CA ALA A 150 1.29 -6.27 16.79
C ALA A 150 1.41 -7.78 17.04
N ARG A 151 0.34 -8.53 16.73
CA ARG A 151 0.28 -10.01 16.82
C ARG A 151 0.86 -10.72 15.59
N SER A 152 1.11 -10.00 14.51
CA SER A 152 1.65 -10.57 13.27
C SER A 152 3.18 -10.76 13.34
N ARG A 153 3.75 -11.44 12.34
CA ARG A 153 5.21 -11.58 12.17
C ARG A 153 5.88 -10.35 11.57
N TYR A 154 5.12 -9.38 11.04
CA TYR A 154 5.69 -8.19 10.40
C TYR A 154 6.39 -7.31 11.46
N GLN A 155 7.59 -6.83 11.15
CA GLN A 155 8.32 -5.87 11.98
C GLN A 155 7.95 -4.43 11.62
N HIS A 156 7.88 -4.16 10.32
CA HIS A 156 7.50 -2.85 9.77
C HIS A 156 6.43 -3.02 8.69
N VAL A 157 5.51 -2.06 8.62
CA VAL A 157 4.53 -1.95 7.54
C VAL A 157 4.61 -0.53 6.98
N TYR A 158 4.68 -0.44 5.67
CA TYR A 158 4.77 0.83 4.95
C TYR A 158 3.49 1.03 4.16
N LEU A 159 2.94 2.24 4.21
CA LEU A 159 1.86 2.67 3.33
C LEU A 159 2.42 3.79 2.46
N HIS A 160 2.63 3.46 1.19
CA HIS A 160 3.12 4.38 0.17
C HIS A 160 1.95 4.88 -0.66
N LEU A 161 1.71 6.20 -0.60
CA LEU A 161 0.72 6.85 -1.46
C LEU A 161 1.40 7.22 -2.77
N GLN A 162 1.00 6.56 -3.87
CA GLN A 162 1.61 6.82 -5.18
C GLN A 162 1.35 8.26 -5.67
N ARG A 163 0.21 8.83 -5.29
CA ARG A 163 -0.14 10.23 -5.53
C ARG A 163 0.14 11.08 -4.30
N GLY A 164 0.78 12.24 -4.48
CA GLY A 164 1.18 13.13 -3.38
C GLY A 164 2.45 12.68 -2.64
N ARG A 165 3.02 11.51 -2.94
CA ARG A 165 4.28 11.00 -2.34
C ARG A 165 4.26 10.83 -0.81
N GLY A 166 3.08 10.72 -0.20
CA GLY A 166 2.97 10.45 1.24
C GLY A 166 3.55 9.08 1.61
N LEU A 167 4.27 9.02 2.72
CA LEU A 167 4.83 7.79 3.27
C LEU A 167 4.51 7.68 4.74
N TYR A 168 3.82 6.62 5.10
CA TYR A 168 3.53 6.25 6.47
C TYR A 168 4.24 4.96 6.82
N GLU A 169 4.64 4.84 8.07
CA GLU A 169 5.28 3.67 8.62
C GLU A 169 4.57 3.24 9.89
N TRP A 170 4.39 1.93 10.03
CA TRP A 170 4.03 1.31 11.28
C TRP A 170 5.16 0.43 11.76
N ASN A 171 5.43 0.51 13.06
CA ASN A 171 6.22 -0.46 13.79
C ASN A 171 5.55 -0.69 15.16
N ARG A 172 6.04 -1.66 15.95
CA ARG A 172 5.44 -1.97 17.26
C ARG A 172 5.56 -0.86 18.29
N LEU A 173 6.59 -0.04 18.20
CA LEU A 173 6.92 1.01 19.16
C LEU A 173 6.08 2.26 18.92
N ASP A 174 6.11 2.75 17.68
CA ASP A 174 5.55 4.05 17.31
C ASP A 174 4.14 3.95 16.75
N ARG A 175 3.68 2.73 16.44
CA ARG A 175 2.46 2.47 15.66
C ARG A 175 2.54 3.21 14.31
N TRP A 176 1.41 3.43 13.64
CA TRP A 176 1.38 4.23 12.42
C TRP A 176 1.78 5.66 12.75
N HIS A 177 2.75 6.17 12.01
CA HIS A 177 3.19 7.54 12.02
C HIS A 177 3.59 7.96 10.60
N GLU A 178 3.62 9.27 10.37
CA GLU A 178 3.99 9.86 9.10
C GLU A 178 5.51 10.02 9.02
N ILE A 179 6.10 9.54 7.93
CA ILE A 179 7.51 9.80 7.60
C ILE A 179 7.60 10.97 6.61
N HIS A 180 6.70 10.98 5.60
CA HIS A 180 6.62 12.06 4.63
C HIS A 180 5.19 12.52 4.47
N THR A 181 4.96 13.81 4.71
CA THR A 181 3.69 14.46 4.44
C THR A 181 3.38 14.41 2.94
N PRO A 182 2.19 13.96 2.53
CA PRO A 182 1.81 14.04 1.14
C PRO A 182 1.79 15.49 0.68
N ILE A 183 2.50 15.78 -0.40
CA ILE A 183 2.45 17.07 -1.08
C ILE A 183 1.01 17.25 -1.56
N ARG A 184 0.30 18.21 -0.98
CA ARG A 184 -0.92 18.73 -1.60
C ARG A 184 -0.46 19.40 -2.88
N GLU A 185 -0.81 18.84 -4.03
CA GLU A 185 -0.88 19.61 -5.26
C GLU A 185 -2.05 20.60 -5.09
N ASP A 186 -1.88 21.58 -4.19
CA ASP A 186 -2.71 22.76 -4.18
C ASP A 186 -2.52 23.41 -5.55
N CYS A 187 -3.63 23.73 -6.21
CA CYS A 187 -3.72 24.37 -7.51
C CYS A 187 -2.57 25.37 -7.80
N ALA A 188 -1.47 24.89 -8.38
CA ALA A 188 -0.47 25.71 -9.04
C ALA A 188 -1.02 26.15 -10.40
N GLY A 189 -2.10 26.94 -10.36
CA GLY A 189 -2.85 27.35 -11.55
C GLY A 189 -3.67 28.63 -11.40
N LEU A 190 -3.54 29.38 -10.30
CA LEU A 190 -4.12 30.72 -10.18
C LEU A 190 -3.05 31.70 -9.72
N LEU A 191 -2.11 32.02 -10.62
CA LEU A 191 -1.40 33.29 -10.56
C LEU A 191 -2.41 34.42 -10.82
N PRO A 192 -2.35 35.55 -10.08
CA PRO A 192 -3.16 36.70 -10.41
C PRO A 192 -2.73 37.22 -11.78
N GLN A 193 -3.69 37.37 -12.70
CA GLN A 193 -3.48 38.16 -13.92
C GLN A 193 -3.04 39.56 -13.50
N ARG A 194 -1.74 39.82 -13.60
CA ARG A 194 -1.23 41.20 -13.62
C ARG A 194 -1.81 41.85 -14.88
N GLN A 195 -2.67 42.83 -14.64
CA GLN A 195 -3.13 43.78 -15.65
C GLN A 195 -1.94 44.35 -16.42
N ALA A 196 -2.02 44.29 -17.74
CA ALA A 196 -1.27 45.14 -18.65
C ALA A 196 -2.17 45.46 -19.85
N GLY A 197 -2.46 46.75 -20.04
CA GLY A 197 -3.33 47.32 -21.07
C GLY A 197 -4.41 48.18 -20.40
N VAL A 198 -4.42 49.51 -20.52
CA VAL A 198 -3.86 50.45 -21.51
C VAL A 198 -3.38 51.71 -20.79
#